data_AF-A0A0A2B8S1-F1
#
_entry.id   AF-A0A0A2B8S1-F1
#
_cell.length_a   1.000
_cell.length_b   1.000
_cell.length_c   1.000
_cell.angle_alpha   90.00
_cell.angle_beta   90.00
_cell.angle_gamma   90.00
#
_symmetry.space_group_name_H-M   'P 1'
#
loop_
_entity.id
_entity.type
_entity.pdbx_description
1 polymer ?
#
loop_
_entity_poly.entity_id
_entity_poly.type
_entity_poly.pdbx_seq_one_letter_code
_entity_poly.pdbx_strand_id
1 'polypeptide(L)'
;MEKKTINLKEASFTQAINISAQWCKEWSEDLLSEEVLADRIAELTKTKNGLRGFFAYALSDKDCFLLDKLPFSLIYKLNEGGDAVTEIVVKNLIMSSAQIIIHRRDDNHEYEITSENISDRCKAILRLLETKSVTKSVNQVLRDLDDMGNSFDNSVKYDLEQKEFIKKQILDIAH
;
A
#
# COMPACT_ATOMS: atom_id res chain seq x y z
N MET A 1 22.87 0.86 -24.84
CA MET A 1 22.47 0.51 -23.46
C MET A 1 21.88 -0.88 -23.50
N GLU A 2 22.60 -1.89 -22.99
CA GLU A 2 22.03 -3.22 -22.81
C GLU A 2 20.84 -3.09 -21.84
N LYS A 3 19.64 -3.42 -22.31
CA LYS A 3 18.50 -3.67 -21.42
C LYS A 3 18.86 -4.95 -20.66
N LYS A 4 19.53 -4.82 -19.50
CA LYS A 4 19.59 -5.92 -18.53
C LYS A 4 18.15 -6.31 -18.24
N THR A 5 17.73 -7.47 -18.72
CA THR A 5 16.43 -8.05 -18.41
C THR A 5 16.29 -8.06 -16.90
N ILE A 6 15.33 -7.28 -16.38
CA ILE A 6 15.13 -7.17 -14.95
C ILE A 6 14.59 -8.51 -14.46
N ASN A 7 15.38 -9.20 -13.65
CA ASN A 7 14.90 -10.38 -12.94
C ASN A 7 14.00 -9.92 -11.79
N LEU A 8 12.68 -10.04 -11.96
CA LEU A 8 11.70 -9.63 -10.95
C LEU A 8 11.89 -10.33 -9.60
N LYS A 9 12.53 -11.51 -9.57
CA LYS A 9 12.81 -12.26 -8.34
C LYS A 9 13.95 -11.67 -7.50
N GLU A 10 14.71 -10.73 -8.05
CA GLU A 10 15.88 -10.14 -7.41
C GLU A 10 15.82 -8.60 -7.39
N ALA A 11 14.66 -8.02 -7.76
CA ALA A 11 14.49 -6.58 -7.78
C ALA A 11 14.74 -5.98 -6.38
N SER A 12 15.63 -5.00 -6.31
CA SER A 12 15.79 -4.16 -5.12
C SER A 12 14.52 -3.34 -4.87
N PHE A 13 14.38 -2.79 -3.66
CA PHE A 13 13.24 -1.92 -3.34
C PHE A 13 13.11 -0.74 -4.32
N THR A 14 14.21 -0.05 -4.63
CA THR A 14 14.23 1.07 -5.58
C THR A 14 13.92 0.60 -7.00
N GLN A 15 14.42 -0.57 -7.41
CA GLN A 15 14.06 -1.13 -8.72
C GLN A 15 12.56 -1.45 -8.80
N ALA A 16 11.98 -2.03 -7.75
CA ALA A 16 10.55 -2.31 -7.68
C ALA A 16 9.70 -1.04 -7.80
N ILE A 17 10.10 0.07 -7.17
CA ILE A 17 9.45 1.39 -7.35
C ILE A 17 9.49 1.81 -8.83
N ASN A 18 10.68 1.81 -9.44
CA ASN A 18 10.85 2.25 -10.83
C ASN A 18 10.07 1.37 -11.83
N ILE A 19 10.04 0.06 -11.60
CA ILE A 19 9.26 -0.89 -12.41
C ILE A 19 7.76 -0.58 -12.27
N SER A 20 7.29 -0.33 -11.05
CA SER A 20 5.88 -0.03 -10.78
C SER A 20 5.47 1.29 -11.41
N ALA A 21 6.36 2.30 -11.39
CA ALA A 21 6.17 3.56 -12.11
C ALA A 21 6.02 3.36 -13.61
N GLN A 22 6.93 2.60 -14.20
CA GLN A 22 6.87 2.30 -15.63
C GLN A 22 5.57 1.57 -16.00
N TRP A 23 5.15 0.58 -15.22
CA TRP A 23 3.93 -0.17 -15.50
C TRP A 23 2.66 0.65 -15.31
N CYS A 24 2.60 1.51 -14.28
CA CYS A 24 1.45 2.38 -14.08
C CYS A 24 1.30 3.35 -15.26
N LYS A 25 2.42 3.89 -15.75
CA LYS A 25 2.45 4.71 -16.96
C LYS A 25 2.01 3.94 -18.21
N GLU A 26 2.63 2.79 -18.48
CA GLU A 26 2.29 1.95 -19.64
C GLU A 26 0.81 1.55 -19.66
N TRP A 27 0.25 1.23 -18.50
CA TRP A 27 -1.17 0.94 -18.37
C TRP A 27 -2.05 2.18 -18.63
N SER A 28 -1.68 3.35 -18.10
CA SER A 28 -2.41 4.60 -18.35
C SER A 28 -2.39 5.06 -19.81
N GLU A 29 -1.38 4.63 -20.57
CA GLU A 29 -1.21 4.90 -22.01
C GLU A 29 -1.80 3.78 -22.89
N ASP A 30 -2.58 2.84 -22.32
CA ASP A 30 -3.16 1.67 -22.99
C ASP A 30 -2.13 0.76 -23.68
N LEU A 31 -0.86 0.83 -23.27
CA LEU A 31 0.24 0.00 -23.81
C LEU A 31 0.34 -1.37 -23.13
N LEU A 32 -0.40 -1.57 -22.04
CA LEU A 32 -0.38 -2.78 -21.23
C LEU A 32 -1.80 -3.17 -20.83
N SER A 33 -2.24 -4.38 -21.20
CA SER A 33 -3.57 -4.87 -20.81
C SER A 33 -3.65 -5.14 -19.31
N GLU A 34 -4.86 -5.12 -18.78
CA GLU A 34 -5.13 -5.35 -17.35
C GLU A 34 -4.65 -6.74 -16.89
N GLU A 35 -4.78 -7.77 -17.73
CA GLU A 35 -4.35 -9.14 -17.41
C GLU A 35 -2.82 -9.25 -17.36
N VAL A 36 -2.14 -8.69 -18.37
CA VAL A 36 -0.67 -8.72 -18.42
C VAL A 36 -0.08 -7.89 -17.29
N LEU A 37 -0.68 -6.74 -16.97
CA LEU A 37 -0.29 -5.93 -15.81
C LEU A 37 -0.45 -6.72 -14.51
N ALA A 38 -1.60 -7.37 -14.30
CA ALA A 38 -1.87 -8.14 -13.10
C ALA A 38 -0.87 -9.29 -12.91
N ASP A 39 -0.55 -10.04 -13.96
CA ASP A 39 0.46 -11.10 -13.90
C ASP A 39 1.86 -10.56 -13.57
N ARG A 40 2.25 -9.43 -14.17
CA ARG A 40 3.54 -8.77 -13.88
C ARG A 40 3.64 -8.30 -12.43
N ILE A 41 2.58 -7.67 -11.92
CA ILE A 41 2.51 -7.25 -10.51
C ILE A 41 2.58 -8.47 -9.60
N ALA A 42 1.81 -9.52 -9.88
CA ALA A 42 1.82 -10.75 -9.11
C ALA A 42 3.25 -11.32 -9.00
N GLU A 43 3.99 -11.41 -10.10
CA GLU A 43 5.39 -11.85 -10.09
C GLU A 43 6.31 -10.92 -9.27
N LEU A 44 6.18 -9.60 -9.41
CA LEU A 44 6.97 -8.62 -8.65
C LEU A 44 6.71 -8.77 -7.14
N THR A 45 5.45 -8.92 -6.75
CA THR A 45 5.02 -8.98 -5.35
C THR A 45 5.39 -10.28 -4.62
N LYS A 46 5.93 -11.29 -5.32
CA LYS A 46 6.44 -12.53 -4.68
C LYS A 46 7.62 -12.31 -3.76
N THR A 47 8.33 -11.19 -3.90
CA THR A 47 9.47 -10.85 -3.05
C THR A 47 9.12 -9.72 -2.09
N LYS A 48 9.76 -9.68 -0.91
CA LYS A 48 9.56 -8.62 0.07
C LYS A 48 9.86 -7.23 -0.51
N ASN A 49 10.92 -7.10 -1.31
CA ASN A 49 11.30 -5.82 -1.92
C ASN A 49 10.32 -5.41 -3.02
N GLY A 50 9.91 -6.37 -3.86
CA GLY A 50 8.93 -6.13 -4.92
C GLY A 50 7.57 -5.72 -4.37
N LEU A 51 7.06 -6.44 -3.36
CA LEU A 51 5.82 -6.11 -2.66
C LEU A 51 5.87 -4.71 -2.05
N ARG A 52 6.93 -4.39 -1.29
CA ARG A 52 7.08 -3.08 -0.66
C ARG A 52 7.22 -1.97 -1.70
N GLY A 53 8.01 -2.19 -2.75
CA GLY A 53 8.26 -1.18 -3.78
C GLY A 53 7.02 -0.89 -4.63
N PHE A 54 6.25 -1.94 -4.97
CA PHE A 54 4.98 -1.78 -5.66
C PHE A 54 4.00 -0.91 -4.88
N PHE A 55 3.70 -1.29 -3.63
CA PHE A 55 2.75 -0.53 -2.83
C PHE A 55 3.28 0.86 -2.46
N ALA A 56 4.59 1.02 -2.23
CA ALA A 56 5.17 2.34 -1.97
C ALA A 56 4.90 3.31 -3.14
N TYR A 57 5.09 2.87 -4.38
CA TYR A 57 4.81 3.70 -5.55
C TYR A 57 3.31 3.87 -5.79
N ALA A 58 2.59 2.76 -5.94
CA ALA A 58 1.20 2.76 -6.39
C ALA A 58 0.25 3.48 -5.41
N LEU A 59 0.56 3.49 -4.12
CA LEU A 59 -0.23 4.22 -3.13
C LEU A 59 0.07 5.73 -3.11
N SER A 60 1.34 6.13 -3.27
CA SER A 60 1.78 7.51 -3.01
C SER A 60 1.86 8.40 -4.24
N ASP A 61 2.00 7.83 -5.44
CA ASP A 61 2.08 8.61 -6.66
C ASP A 61 0.69 9.13 -7.06
N LYS A 62 0.62 10.45 -7.28
CA LYS A 62 -0.62 11.17 -7.63
C LYS A 62 -1.08 10.93 -9.07
N ASP A 63 -0.15 10.57 -9.95
CA ASP A 63 -0.40 10.33 -11.36
C ASP A 63 -0.63 8.84 -11.64
N CYS A 64 -0.44 7.97 -10.63
CA CYS A 64 -0.77 6.56 -10.71
C CYS A 64 -2.20 6.27 -10.27
N PHE A 65 -3.12 6.13 -11.24
CA PHE A 65 -4.54 5.85 -10.99
C PHE A 65 -4.89 4.37 -10.85
N LEU A 66 -3.90 3.48 -10.89
CA LEU A 66 -4.12 2.03 -10.89
C LEU A 66 -4.90 1.56 -9.66
N LEU A 67 -4.62 2.14 -8.49
CA LEU A 67 -5.32 1.78 -7.25
C LEU A 67 -6.67 2.48 -7.07
N ASP A 68 -6.97 3.50 -7.88
CA ASP A 68 -8.28 4.17 -7.89
C ASP A 68 -9.25 3.48 -8.87
N LYS A 69 -8.71 2.73 -9.83
CA LYS A 69 -9.45 1.98 -10.85
C LYS A 69 -9.02 0.52 -10.87
N LEU A 70 -8.98 -0.14 -9.69
CA LEU A 70 -8.46 -1.50 -9.55
C LEU A 70 -9.08 -2.45 -10.60
N PRO A 71 -8.30 -2.95 -11.58
CA PRO A 71 -8.80 -3.95 -12.51
C PRO A 71 -9.18 -5.25 -11.79
N PHE A 72 -10.22 -5.94 -12.26
CA PHE A 72 -10.64 -7.23 -11.66
C PHE A 72 -9.53 -8.27 -11.68
N SER A 73 -8.72 -8.31 -12.75
CA SER A 73 -7.55 -9.17 -12.85
C SER A 73 -6.55 -8.92 -11.72
N LEU A 74 -6.31 -7.65 -11.38
CA LEU A 74 -5.41 -7.26 -10.30
C LEU A 74 -6.01 -7.59 -8.93
N ILE A 75 -7.31 -7.35 -8.71
CA ILE A 75 -8.00 -7.75 -7.46
C ILE A 75 -7.81 -9.25 -7.20
N TYR A 76 -7.98 -10.08 -8.23
CA TYR A 76 -7.78 -11.52 -8.13
C TYR A 76 -6.32 -11.86 -7.74
N LYS A 77 -5.33 -11.24 -8.39
CA LYS A 77 -3.91 -11.45 -8.07
C LYS A 77 -3.51 -10.96 -6.68
N LEU A 78 -4.08 -9.86 -6.21
CA LEU A 78 -3.85 -9.37 -4.85
C LEU A 78 -4.40 -10.34 -3.80
N ASN A 79 -5.56 -10.94 -4.05
CA ASN A 79 -6.12 -12.00 -3.20
C ASN A 79 -5.26 -13.27 -3.22
N GLU A 80 -4.73 -13.69 -4.38
CA GLU A 80 -3.76 -14.81 -4.46
C GLU A 80 -2.47 -14.54 -3.65
N GLY A 81 -2.08 -13.27 -3.52
CA GLY A 81 -0.96 -12.85 -2.67
C GLY A 81 -1.20 -13.00 -1.16
N GLY A 82 -2.45 -13.19 -0.74
CA GLY A 82 -2.85 -13.58 0.61
C GLY A 82 -2.34 -12.65 1.73
N ASP A 83 -1.94 -13.27 2.85
CA ASP A 83 -1.56 -12.55 4.08
C ASP A 83 -0.45 -11.51 3.87
N ALA A 84 0.49 -11.74 2.94
CA ALA A 84 1.57 -10.79 2.69
C ALA A 84 1.06 -9.47 2.09
N VAL A 85 0.12 -9.55 1.14
CA VAL A 85 -0.53 -8.38 0.54
C VAL A 85 -1.40 -7.68 1.57
N THR A 86 -2.23 -8.43 2.31
CA THR A 86 -3.07 -7.85 3.36
C THR A 86 -2.23 -7.11 4.39
N GLU A 87 -1.16 -7.72 4.89
CA GLU A 87 -0.32 -7.14 5.94
C GLU A 87 0.33 -5.83 5.48
N ILE A 88 0.85 -5.77 4.24
CA ILE A 88 1.47 -4.54 3.75
C ILE A 88 0.43 -3.43 3.55
N VAL A 89 -0.78 -3.74 3.07
CA VAL A 89 -1.83 -2.73 2.87
C VAL A 89 -2.35 -2.23 4.22
N VAL A 90 -2.59 -3.11 5.20
CA VAL A 90 -2.95 -2.71 6.57
C VAL A 90 -1.86 -1.81 7.15
N LYS A 91 -0.58 -2.18 7.06
CA LYS A 91 0.52 -1.34 7.57
C LYS A 91 0.54 0.06 6.93
N ASN A 92 0.30 0.16 5.63
CA ASN A 92 0.23 1.46 4.95
C ASN A 92 -0.99 2.27 5.40
N LEU A 93 -2.14 1.64 5.66
CA LEU A 93 -3.29 2.32 6.27
C LEU A 93 -2.92 2.93 7.63
N ILE A 94 -2.27 2.16 8.51
CA ILE A 94 -1.87 2.65 9.84
C ILE A 94 -0.89 3.81 9.74
N MET A 95 0.16 3.65 8.95
CA MET A 95 1.20 4.67 8.81
C MET A 95 0.64 5.96 8.21
N SER A 96 -0.15 5.88 7.14
CA SER A 96 -0.77 7.06 6.54
C SER A 96 -1.77 7.73 7.49
N SER A 97 -2.57 6.95 8.22
CA SER A 97 -3.47 7.46 9.27
C SER A 97 -2.73 8.26 10.34
N ALA A 98 -1.59 7.75 10.79
CA ALA A 98 -0.75 8.42 11.77
C ALA A 98 -0.16 9.72 11.21
N GLN A 99 0.27 9.71 9.94
CA GLN A 99 0.87 10.87 9.26
C GLN A 99 -0.13 11.99 8.96
N ILE A 100 -1.41 11.68 8.70
CA ILE A 100 -2.47 12.69 8.58
C ILE A 100 -2.49 13.60 9.81
N ILE A 101 -2.42 13.01 11.01
CA ILE A 101 -2.41 13.76 12.27
C ILE A 101 -1.15 14.62 12.42
N ILE A 102 0.02 14.09 12.04
CA ILE A 102 1.28 14.84 12.09
C ILE A 102 1.23 16.04 11.14
N HIS A 103 0.90 15.81 9.87
CA HIS A 103 0.86 16.87 8.87
C HIS A 103 -0.18 17.94 9.18
N ARG A 104 -1.34 17.55 9.74
CA ARG A 104 -2.34 18.50 10.23
C ARG A 104 -1.81 19.38 11.36
N ARG A 105 -1.09 18.79 12.33
CA ARG A 105 -0.49 19.56 13.44
C ARG A 105 0.61 20.50 12.97
N ASP A 106 1.31 20.12 11.91
CA ASP A 106 2.38 20.91 11.29
C ASP A 106 1.86 21.93 10.26
N ASP A 107 0.54 22.07 10.11
CA ASP A 107 -0.12 22.93 9.10
C ASP A 107 0.35 22.65 7.66
N ASN A 108 0.70 21.38 7.38
CA ASN A 108 1.27 20.93 6.13
C ASN A 108 0.22 20.22 5.26
N HIS A 109 -0.72 21.01 4.72
CA HIS A 109 -1.88 20.50 4.00
C HIS A 109 -1.56 19.63 2.78
N GLU A 110 -0.47 19.91 2.05
CA GLU A 110 -0.11 19.11 0.88
C GLU A 110 0.22 17.66 1.25
N TYR A 111 0.98 17.47 2.34
CA TYR A 111 1.33 16.15 2.85
C TYR A 111 0.17 15.48 3.61
N GLU A 112 -0.70 16.28 4.24
CA GLU A 112 -1.96 15.79 4.80
C GLU A 112 -2.81 15.13 3.71
N ILE A 113 -3.10 15.84 2.62
CA ILE A 113 -3.87 15.33 1.47
C ILE A 113 -3.22 14.07 0.88
N THR A 114 -1.89 14.05 0.76
CA THR A 114 -1.17 12.88 0.25
C THR A 114 -1.39 11.67 1.16
N SER A 115 -1.35 11.86 2.48
CA SER A 115 -1.58 10.79 3.45
C SER A 115 -3.04 10.34 3.47
N GLU A 116 -3.99 11.26 3.29
CA GLU A 116 -5.42 10.94 3.11
C GLU A 116 -5.64 10.06 1.87
N ASN A 117 -5.06 10.41 0.73
CA ASN A 117 -5.16 9.61 -0.50
C ASN A 117 -4.61 8.20 -0.31
N ILE A 118 -3.46 8.05 0.35
CA ILE A 118 -2.88 6.73 0.66
C ILE A 118 -3.82 5.93 1.56
N SER A 119 -4.37 6.55 2.61
CA SER A 119 -5.30 5.91 3.54
C SER A 119 -6.55 5.42 2.82
N ASP A 120 -7.17 6.26 1.99
CA ASP A 120 -8.38 5.92 1.24
C ASP A 120 -8.14 4.80 0.22
N ARG A 121 -7.02 4.83 -0.51
CA ARG A 121 -6.61 3.73 -1.40
C ARG A 121 -6.42 2.42 -0.62
N CYS A 122 -5.79 2.45 0.55
CA CYS A 122 -5.64 1.26 1.39
C CYS A 122 -7.01 0.72 1.83
N LYS A 123 -7.94 1.57 2.27
CA LYS A 123 -9.30 1.14 2.66
C LYS A 123 -10.05 0.52 1.48
N ALA A 124 -9.96 1.12 0.29
CA ALA A 124 -10.59 0.60 -0.92
C ALA A 124 -10.07 -0.82 -1.24
N ILE A 125 -8.76 -1.03 -1.17
CA ILE A 125 -8.16 -2.36 -1.40
C ILE A 125 -8.58 -3.36 -0.33
N LEU A 126 -8.52 -2.99 0.96
CA LEU A 126 -8.85 -3.90 2.07
C LEU A 126 -10.29 -4.40 2.01
N ARG A 127 -11.23 -3.57 1.51
CA ARG A 127 -12.63 -3.97 1.29
C ARG A 127 -12.79 -5.03 0.18
N LEU A 128 -11.80 -5.17 -0.70
CA LEU A 128 -11.78 -6.12 -1.82
C LEU A 128 -10.94 -7.38 -1.55
N LEU A 129 -10.22 -7.43 -0.42
CA LEU A 129 -9.40 -8.58 -0.03
C LEU A 129 -10.20 -9.58 0.82
N GLU A 130 -9.73 -10.82 0.86
CA GLU A 130 -10.29 -11.91 1.68
C GLU A 130 -10.50 -11.50 3.14
N THR A 131 -11.76 -11.47 3.59
CA THR A 131 -12.18 -10.94 4.90
C THR A 131 -11.42 -11.58 6.04
N LYS A 132 -11.17 -12.90 5.99
CA LYS A 132 -10.43 -13.62 7.04
C LYS A 132 -9.01 -13.10 7.21
N SER A 133 -8.31 -12.83 6.10
CA SER A 133 -6.95 -12.29 6.12
C SER A 133 -6.95 -10.87 6.67
N VAL A 134 -7.90 -10.03 6.22
CA VAL A 134 -8.07 -8.64 6.67
C VAL A 134 -8.33 -8.59 8.18
N THR A 135 -9.32 -9.34 8.68
CA THR A 135 -9.64 -9.40 10.11
C THR A 135 -8.45 -9.88 10.94
N LYS A 136 -7.72 -10.90 10.48
CA LYS A 136 -6.52 -11.40 11.16
C LYS A 136 -5.45 -10.31 11.28
N SER A 137 -5.15 -9.62 10.17
CA SER A 137 -4.10 -8.60 10.12
C SER A 137 -4.48 -7.36 10.95
N VAL A 138 -5.71 -6.87 10.82
CA VAL A 138 -6.25 -5.76 11.61
C VAL A 138 -6.20 -6.06 13.10
N ASN A 139 -6.66 -7.23 13.52
CA ASN A 139 -6.64 -7.61 14.94
C ASN A 139 -5.22 -7.73 15.49
N GLN A 140 -4.26 -8.16 14.66
CA GLN A 140 -2.86 -8.17 15.06
C GLN A 140 -2.34 -6.75 15.29
N VAL A 141 -2.56 -5.84 14.34
CA VAL A 141 -2.18 -4.45 14.47
C VAL A 141 -2.83 -3.77 15.68
N LEU A 142 -4.11 -4.00 15.94
CA LEU A 142 -4.80 -3.42 17.09
C LEU A 142 -4.21 -3.89 18.42
N ARG A 143 -3.73 -5.14 18.51
CA ARG A 143 -3.02 -5.65 19.69
C ARG A 143 -1.64 -5.00 19.85
N ASP A 144 -0.95 -4.79 18.75
CA ASP A 144 0.43 -4.27 18.74
C ASP A 144 0.48 -2.73 18.74
N LEU A 145 -0.67 -2.04 18.64
CA LEU A 145 -0.76 -0.61 18.38
C LEU A 145 -0.02 0.24 19.43
N ASP A 146 0.02 -0.23 20.68
CA ASP A 146 0.76 0.44 21.76
C ASP A 146 2.28 0.41 21.58
N ASP A 147 2.78 -0.57 20.82
CA ASP A 147 4.19 -0.76 20.52
C ASP A 147 4.62 -0.24 19.14
N MET A 148 3.67 0.25 18.34
CA MET A 148 3.95 0.84 17.02
C MET A 148 4.33 2.32 17.09
N GLY A 149 4.94 2.83 16.02
CA GLY A 149 5.43 4.21 15.96
C GLY A 149 5.60 4.79 14.56
N ASN A 150 5.88 6.08 14.51
CA ASN A 150 6.07 6.87 13.28
C ASN A 150 7.43 6.61 12.62
N SER A 151 8.38 6.05 13.36
CA SER A 151 9.71 5.69 12.85
C SER A 151 9.77 4.21 12.51
N PHE A 152 10.63 3.84 11.55
CA PHE A 152 10.80 2.44 11.13
C PHE A 152 11.25 1.52 12.28
N ASP A 153 11.93 2.06 13.29
CA ASP A 153 12.36 1.37 14.50
C ASP A 153 11.39 1.53 15.69
N ASN A 154 10.26 2.22 15.49
CA ASN A 154 9.28 2.57 16.52
C ASN A 154 9.88 3.33 17.73
N SER A 155 11.04 3.99 17.57
CA SER A 155 11.62 4.88 18.59
C SER A 155 10.70 6.04 18.96
N VAL A 156 9.87 6.50 18.01
CA VAL A 156 8.79 7.46 18.26
C VAL A 156 7.46 6.74 18.18
N LYS A 157 6.90 6.38 19.35
CA LYS A 157 5.60 5.69 19.45
C LYS A 157 4.45 6.59 18.97
N TYR A 158 3.36 5.97 18.53
CA TYR A 158 2.13 6.71 18.26
C TYR A 158 1.58 7.31 19.56
N ASP A 159 1.13 8.56 19.49
CA ASP A 159 0.43 9.18 20.61
C ASP A 159 -1.06 8.80 20.64
N LEU A 160 -1.78 9.30 21.66
CA LEU A 160 -3.20 8.99 21.86
C LEU A 160 -4.08 9.42 20.68
N GLU A 161 -3.87 10.61 20.11
CA GLU A 161 -4.70 11.08 18.99
C GLU A 161 -4.44 10.24 17.73
N GLN A 162 -3.17 9.91 17.45
CA GLN A 162 -2.82 9.01 16.35
C GLN A 162 -3.48 7.64 16.52
N LYS A 163 -3.41 7.05 17.72
CA LYS A 163 -4.01 5.75 18.02
C LYS A 163 -5.52 5.75 17.85
N GLU A 164 -6.21 6.77 18.36
CA GLU A 164 -7.67 6.89 18.20
C GLU A 164 -8.08 7.09 16.73
N PHE A 165 -7.32 7.89 15.98
CA PHE A 165 -7.57 8.09 14.56
C PHE A 165 -7.31 6.82 13.74
N ILE A 166 -6.23 6.08 14.03
CA ILE A 166 -5.94 4.77 13.45
C ILE A 166 -7.11 3.79 13.68
N LYS A 167 -7.60 3.68 14.92
CA LYS A 167 -8.76 2.83 15.24
C LYS A 167 -9.99 3.23 14.43
N LYS A 168 -10.25 4.53 14.27
CA LYS A 168 -11.35 5.03 13.44
C LYS A 168 -11.21 4.60 11.98
N GLN A 169 -10.02 4.71 11.39
CA GLN A 169 -9.77 4.31 9.99
C GLN A 169 -9.92 2.78 9.80
N ILE A 170 -9.53 1.99 10.80
CA ILE A 170 -9.76 0.54 10.81
C ILE A 170 -11.26 0.22 10.90
N LEU A 171 -12.04 0.93 11.72
CA LEU A 171 -13.47 0.66 11.84
C LEU A 171 -14.22 0.97 10.55
N ASP A 172 -13.76 1.94 9.76
CA ASP A 172 -14.34 2.33 8.47
C ASP A 172 -14.25 1.22 7.39
N ILE A 173 -13.37 0.23 7.55
CA ILE A 173 -13.30 -0.92 6.62
C ILE A 173 -14.17 -2.10 7.04
N ALA A 174 -14.81 -2.07 8.22
CA ALA A 174 -15.57 -3.18 8.78
C ALA A 174 -17.05 -3.25 8.32
N HIS A 175 -17.37 -2.70 7.14
CA HIS A 175 -18.72 -2.64 6.58
C HIS A 175 -19.02 -3.77 5.61
#